data_AF-A0AAE9MR57-F1
#
_entry.id   AF-A0AAE9MR57-F1
#
_cell.length_a   1.000
_cell.length_b   1.000
_cell.length_c   1.000
_cell.angle_alpha   90.00
_cell.angle_beta   90.00
_cell.angle_gamma   90.00
#
_symmetry.space_group_name_H-M   'P 1'
#
loop_
_entity.id
_entity.type
_entity.pdbx_description
1 polymer ?
#
loop_
_entity_poly.entity_id
_entity_poly.type
_entity_poly.pdbx_seq_one_letter_code
_entity_poly.pdbx_strand_id
1 'polypeptide(L)'
;MTAYYSGDYHPGNRRTVTGTIENTICTLKNDITPYSNIVLQNAVKQLENILLKDLPTILSNVKLDKLTVCVVPRAKVKYNSNQLLFKTTIKNVVNQLDNFDDATDYIIRHTDTRTTHRDRAGFGGNGKMPYPGITTDTCNISTDVASKDILLIDDLYTKSIDINEDAIQCLLDNGANSVYLYTIGRTI
;
A
#
# COMPACT_ATOMS: atom_id res chain seq x y z
N MET A 1 -15.09 -0.63 10.08
CA MET A 1 -13.79 -0.85 9.43
C MET A 1 -12.76 -1.08 10.52
N THR A 2 -12.06 -2.20 10.48
CA THR A 2 -10.90 -2.46 11.36
C THR A 2 -9.64 -2.11 10.57
N ALA A 3 -8.85 -1.20 11.11
CA ALA A 3 -7.64 -0.71 10.47
C ALA A 3 -6.46 -0.80 11.45
N TYR A 4 -5.30 -1.20 10.93
CA TYR A 4 -4.05 -1.34 11.65
C TYR A 4 -3.00 -0.42 11.02
N TYR A 5 -2.01 0.01 11.80
CA TYR A 5 -0.88 0.75 11.26
C TYR A 5 0.38 0.50 12.08
N SER A 6 1.55 0.58 11.44
CA SER A 6 2.82 0.30 12.11
C SER A 6 3.28 1.46 12.99
N GLY A 7 3.11 2.70 12.52
CA GLY A 7 3.39 3.88 13.33
C GLY A 7 2.92 5.20 12.73
N ASP A 8 3.07 6.27 13.51
CA ASP A 8 2.65 7.60 13.12
C ASP A 8 3.58 8.21 12.06
N TYR A 9 2.98 8.80 11.03
CA TYR A 9 3.65 9.51 9.95
C TYR A 9 3.54 11.01 10.18
N HIS A 10 4.69 11.67 10.28
CA HIS A 10 4.87 13.08 10.53
C HIS A 10 5.32 13.78 9.24
N PRO A 11 4.49 14.62 8.62
CA PRO A 11 4.87 15.33 7.41
C PRO A 11 6.10 16.23 7.64
N GLY A 12 6.88 16.45 6.59
CA GLY A 12 8.04 17.35 6.60
C GLY A 12 9.38 16.62 6.63
N ASN A 13 10.30 17.09 7.48
CA ASN A 13 11.73 16.75 7.40
C ASN A 13 12.07 15.31 7.81
N ARG A 14 11.16 14.55 8.44
CA ARG A 14 11.43 13.16 8.81
C ARG A 14 11.71 12.26 7.61
N ARG A 15 11.26 12.65 6.42
CA ARG A 15 11.58 11.98 5.15
C ARG A 15 13.08 11.86 4.87
N THR A 16 13.92 12.71 5.46
CA THR A 16 15.39 12.66 5.32
C THR A 16 16.09 11.97 6.50
N VAL A 17 15.35 11.53 7.52
CA VAL A 17 15.90 10.90 8.72
C VAL A 17 15.82 9.38 8.56
N THR A 18 16.97 8.76 8.29
CA THR A 18 17.10 7.31 8.09
C THR A 18 16.47 6.52 9.24
N GLY A 19 15.69 5.49 8.91
CA GLY A 19 15.07 4.60 9.90
C GLY A 19 13.70 5.04 10.39
N THR A 20 13.21 6.21 9.96
CA THR A 20 11.82 6.63 10.21
C THR A 20 10.87 6.06 9.16
N ILE A 21 9.58 5.92 9.50
CA ILE A 21 8.53 5.44 8.58
C ILE A 21 8.46 6.32 7.32
N GLU A 22 8.56 7.63 7.50
CA GLU A 22 8.51 8.60 6.42
C GLU A 22 9.68 8.42 5.45
N ASN A 23 10.89 8.21 5.99
CA ASN A 23 12.06 7.94 5.18
C ASN A 23 11.93 6.60 4.43
N THR A 24 11.47 5.54 5.09
CA THR A 24 11.27 4.23 4.44
C THR A 24 10.28 4.33 3.29
N ILE A 25 9.10 4.91 3.52
CA ILE A 25 8.07 5.09 2.50
C ILE A 25 8.60 5.94 1.34
N CYS A 26 9.19 7.10 1.62
CA CYS A 26 9.70 7.99 0.57
C CYS A 26 10.86 7.36 -0.23
N THR A 27 11.73 6.60 0.44
CA THR A 27 12.84 5.89 -0.21
C THR A 27 12.34 4.82 -1.15
N LEU A 28 11.35 4.02 -0.74
CA LEU A 28 10.78 2.95 -1.57
C LEU A 28 9.92 3.48 -2.73
N LYS A 29 9.30 4.66 -2.59
CA LYS A 29 8.58 5.33 -3.68
C LYS A 29 9.53 5.75 -4.81
N ASN A 30 10.72 6.25 -4.44
CA ASN A 30 11.79 6.57 -5.37
C ASN A 30 11.33 7.47 -6.57
N ASP A 31 10.53 8.50 -6.26
CA ASP A 31 9.75 9.28 -7.26
C ASP A 31 10.45 10.52 -7.86
N ILE A 32 11.51 11.05 -7.22
CA ILE A 32 12.14 12.32 -7.61
C ILE A 32 13.58 12.08 -8.03
N THR A 33 14.46 11.87 -7.06
CA THR A 33 15.87 11.59 -7.29
C THR A 33 16.11 10.13 -6.96
N PRO A 34 16.57 9.29 -7.91
CA PRO A 34 16.83 7.89 -7.65
C PRO A 34 17.82 7.72 -6.50
N TYR A 35 17.40 7.00 -5.45
CA TYR A 35 18.29 6.59 -4.38
C TYR A 35 19.27 5.52 -4.89
N SER A 36 20.45 5.45 -4.26
CA SER A 36 21.41 4.39 -4.54
C SER A 36 20.84 3.02 -4.13
N ASN A 37 21.33 1.95 -4.76
CA ASN A 37 20.89 0.59 -4.44
C ASN A 37 21.08 0.26 -2.95
N ILE A 38 22.16 0.72 -2.31
CA ILE A 38 22.40 0.50 -0.88
C ILE A 38 21.29 1.12 -0.02
N VAL A 39 20.88 2.35 -0.34
CA VAL A 39 19.83 3.06 0.39
C VAL A 39 18.48 2.36 0.19
N LEU A 40 18.18 1.92 -1.04
CA LEU A 40 16.98 1.15 -1.35
C LEU A 40 16.93 -0.19 -0.58
N GLN A 41 18.04 -0.93 -0.55
CA GLN A 41 18.11 -2.20 0.19
C GLN A 41 17.93 -2.02 1.71
N ASN A 42 18.45 -0.94 2.27
CA ASN A 42 18.23 -0.61 3.68
C ASN A 42 16.74 -0.35 3.97
N ALA A 43 16.05 0.39 3.09
CA ALA A 43 14.61 0.65 3.23
C ALA A 43 13.78 -0.63 3.02
N VAL A 44 14.17 -1.51 2.09
CA VAL A 44 13.56 -2.83 1.89
C VAL A 44 13.65 -3.65 3.18
N LYS A 45 14.84 -3.75 3.78
CA LYS A 45 15.04 -4.50 5.04
C LYS A 45 14.22 -3.92 6.20
N GLN A 46 14.08 -2.60 6.27
CA GLN A 46 13.24 -1.95 7.28
C GLN A 46 11.77 -2.30 7.11
N LEU A 47 11.24 -2.24 5.88
CA LEU A 47 9.86 -2.64 5.59
C LEU A 47 9.64 -4.14 5.85
N GLU A 48 10.59 -4.99 5.47
CA GLU A 48 10.54 -6.43 5.74
C GLU A 48 10.44 -6.73 7.24
N ASN A 49 11.28 -6.12 8.06
CA ASN A 49 11.22 -6.27 9.52
C ASN A 49 9.88 -5.82 10.12
N ILE A 50 9.30 -4.73 9.59
CA ILE A 50 7.98 -4.25 9.99
C ILE A 50 6.91 -5.31 9.66
N LEU A 51 6.90 -5.80 8.42
CA LEU A 51 5.88 -6.74 7.95
C LEU A 51 5.97 -8.11 8.64
N LEU A 52 7.18 -8.63 8.85
CA LEU A 52 7.40 -9.90 9.55
C LEU A 52 6.90 -9.88 11.01
N LYS A 53 6.86 -8.70 11.62
CA LYS A 53 6.28 -8.51 12.95
C LYS A 53 4.77 -8.27 12.90
N ASP A 54 4.34 -7.38 12.03
CA ASP A 54 2.97 -6.84 12.06
C ASP A 54 1.96 -7.81 11.43
N LEU A 55 2.30 -8.50 10.33
CA LEU A 55 1.35 -9.38 9.65
C LEU A 55 0.86 -10.55 10.54
N PRO A 56 1.73 -11.34 11.20
CA PRO A 56 1.27 -12.41 12.10
C PRO A 56 0.43 -11.87 13.27
N THR A 57 0.78 -10.69 13.78
CA THR A 57 0.03 -10.02 14.86
C THR A 57 -1.38 -9.64 14.39
N ILE A 58 -1.50 -9.10 13.17
CA ILE A 58 -2.79 -8.75 12.56
C ILE A 58 -3.66 -10.00 12.36
N LEU A 59 -3.11 -11.07 11.80
CA LEU A 59 -3.84 -12.34 11.60
C LEU A 59 -4.44 -12.87 12.92
N SER A 60 -3.63 -12.88 13.99
CA SER A 60 -4.09 -13.27 15.33
C SER A 60 -5.21 -12.36 15.86
N ASN A 61 -5.09 -11.04 15.65
CA ASN A 61 -6.07 -10.07 16.11
C ASN A 61 -7.42 -10.17 15.38
N VAL A 62 -7.41 -10.47 14.08
CA VAL A 62 -8.66 -10.63 13.30
C VAL A 62 -9.34 -11.98 13.55
N LYS A 63 -8.64 -12.92 14.20
CA LYS A 63 -9.13 -14.27 14.57
C LYS A 63 -9.59 -15.08 13.36
N LEU A 64 -8.80 -15.01 12.28
CA LEU A 64 -8.96 -15.80 11.08
C LEU A 64 -7.82 -16.79 10.95
N ASP A 65 -8.08 -17.91 10.27
CA ASP A 65 -7.05 -18.91 10.00
C ASP A 65 -6.12 -18.50 8.86
N LYS A 66 -6.58 -17.60 7.97
CA LYS A 66 -5.86 -17.19 6.76
C LYS A 66 -6.27 -15.79 6.30
N LEU A 67 -5.34 -15.06 5.68
CA LEU A 67 -5.61 -13.79 5.00
C LEU A 67 -5.07 -13.80 3.57
N THR A 68 -5.79 -13.16 2.65
CA THR A 68 -5.32 -12.90 1.28
C THR A 68 -4.84 -11.45 1.17
N VAL A 69 -3.59 -11.23 0.76
CA VAL A 69 -2.95 -9.91 0.85
C VAL A 69 -3.01 -9.17 -0.48
N CYS A 70 -3.77 -8.07 -0.50
CA CYS A 70 -3.84 -7.13 -1.61
C CYS A 70 -3.03 -5.87 -1.31
N VAL A 71 -2.57 -5.17 -2.36
CA VAL A 71 -1.83 -3.90 -2.22
C VAL A 71 -2.51 -2.82 -3.04
N VAL A 72 -2.68 -1.64 -2.46
CA VAL A 72 -3.19 -0.46 -3.19
C VAL A 72 -2.19 -0.10 -4.28
N PRO A 73 -2.60 -0.04 -5.57
CA PRO A 73 -1.66 0.24 -6.64
C PRO A 73 -1.25 1.71 -6.63
N ARG A 74 0.04 1.92 -6.90
CA ARG A 74 0.63 3.25 -7.13
C ARG A 74 -0.14 4.03 -8.19
N ALA A 75 -0.05 5.36 -8.15
CA ALA A 75 -0.91 6.26 -8.93
C ALA A 75 -0.77 6.15 -10.46
N LYS A 76 0.39 5.73 -10.99
CA LYS A 76 0.61 5.56 -12.44
C LYS A 76 0.55 4.11 -12.87
N VAL A 77 0.23 3.87 -14.14
CA VAL A 77 0.21 2.53 -14.74
C VAL A 77 1.61 1.92 -14.83
N LYS A 78 2.63 2.75 -15.16
CA LYS A 78 4.00 2.29 -15.38
C LYS A 78 4.97 2.90 -14.38
N TYR A 79 5.76 2.03 -13.77
CA TYR A 79 6.86 2.36 -12.87
C TYR A 79 8.07 1.50 -13.20
N ASN A 80 9.26 2.01 -12.90
CA ASN A 80 10.49 1.20 -12.96
C ASN A 80 10.52 0.19 -11.82
N SER A 81 11.26 -0.91 -11.97
CA SER A 81 11.34 -1.96 -10.93
C SER A 81 11.83 -1.43 -9.58
N ASN A 82 12.75 -0.45 -9.58
CA ASN A 82 13.25 0.20 -8.36
C ASN A 82 12.26 1.19 -7.71
N GLN A 83 11.08 1.39 -8.30
CA GLN A 83 9.96 2.16 -7.74
C GLN A 83 8.81 1.26 -7.29
N LEU A 84 8.90 -0.04 -7.56
CA LEU A 84 7.94 -1.08 -7.17
C LEU A 84 8.39 -1.88 -5.94
N LEU A 85 9.52 -1.50 -5.32
CA LEU A 85 10.11 -2.21 -4.20
C LEU A 85 9.15 -2.37 -3.02
N PHE A 86 8.27 -1.40 -2.76
CA PHE A 86 7.23 -1.54 -1.73
C PHE A 86 6.36 -2.79 -1.95
N LYS A 87 5.78 -2.94 -3.15
CA LYS A 87 4.94 -4.08 -3.51
C LYS A 87 5.77 -5.37 -3.54
N THR A 88 6.97 -5.33 -4.12
CA THR A 88 7.84 -6.51 -4.20
C THR A 88 8.27 -6.99 -2.81
N THR A 89 8.56 -6.10 -1.86
CA THR A 89 8.86 -6.47 -0.48
C THR A 89 7.67 -7.10 0.21
N ILE A 90 6.45 -6.55 0.05
CA ILE A 90 5.22 -7.17 0.59
C ILE A 90 5.05 -8.58 0.02
N LYS A 91 5.14 -8.72 -1.30
CA LYS A 91 5.07 -10.01 -1.99
C LYS A 91 6.07 -11.01 -1.44
N ASN A 92 7.32 -10.60 -1.24
CA ASN A 92 8.37 -11.48 -0.71
C ASN A 92 8.10 -11.89 0.73
N VAL A 93 7.60 -10.99 1.59
CA VAL A 93 7.29 -11.32 2.98
C VAL A 93 6.07 -12.24 3.08
N VAL A 94 5.01 -11.95 2.32
CA VAL A 94 3.80 -12.78 2.30
C VAL A 94 4.12 -14.21 1.89
N ASN A 95 4.95 -14.40 0.87
CA ASN A 95 5.38 -15.73 0.42
C ASN A 95 6.31 -16.47 1.41
N GLN A 96 6.80 -15.81 2.47
CA GLN A 96 7.57 -16.42 3.55
C GLN A 96 6.74 -16.78 4.78
N LEU A 97 5.53 -16.24 4.91
CA LEU A 97 4.67 -16.42 6.07
C LEU A 97 3.62 -17.49 5.81
N ASP A 98 3.42 -18.39 6.78
CA ASP A 98 2.31 -19.33 6.75
C ASP A 98 0.97 -18.59 6.89
N ASN A 99 -0.08 -19.15 6.30
CA ASN A 99 -1.45 -18.64 6.40
C ASN A 99 -1.70 -17.26 5.73
N PHE A 100 -0.84 -16.87 4.78
CA PHE A 100 -1.09 -15.74 3.89
C PHE A 100 -1.09 -16.17 2.43
N ASP A 101 -2.05 -15.69 1.65
CA ASP A 101 -2.05 -15.79 0.19
C ASP A 101 -1.51 -14.51 -0.44
N ASP A 102 -0.59 -14.63 -1.39
CA ASP A 102 -0.12 -13.51 -2.21
C ASP A 102 -1.16 -13.16 -3.29
N ALA A 103 -1.85 -12.04 -3.07
CA ALA A 103 -2.76 -11.40 -4.01
C ALA A 103 -2.30 -9.97 -4.34
N THR A 104 -1.00 -9.70 -4.24
CA THR A 104 -0.44 -8.35 -4.43
C THR A 104 -0.69 -7.77 -5.83
N ASP A 105 -1.05 -8.62 -6.79
CA ASP A 105 -1.41 -8.28 -8.18
C ASP A 105 -2.93 -8.36 -8.46
N TYR A 106 -3.80 -8.45 -7.45
CA TYR A 106 -5.27 -8.50 -7.65
C TYR A 106 -5.89 -7.14 -7.98
N ILE A 107 -5.20 -6.04 -7.68
CA ILE A 107 -5.62 -4.69 -8.02
C ILE A 107 -4.56 -4.07 -8.94
N ILE A 108 -4.85 -4.02 -10.24
CA ILE A 108 -3.89 -3.55 -11.24
C ILE A 108 -4.40 -2.26 -11.89
N ARG A 109 -3.65 -1.16 -11.71
CA ARG A 109 -4.00 0.12 -12.31
C ARG A 109 -3.79 0.11 -13.83
N HIS A 110 -4.83 0.45 -14.58
CA HIS A 110 -4.77 0.60 -16.05
C HIS A 110 -4.92 2.06 -16.50
N THR A 111 -5.32 2.97 -15.60
CA THR A 111 -5.45 4.41 -15.88
C THR A 111 -4.72 5.21 -14.81
N ASP A 112 -3.90 6.19 -15.22
CA ASP A 112 -3.19 7.09 -14.31
C ASP A 112 -4.17 7.88 -13.42
N THR A 113 -3.82 8.02 -12.15
CA THR A 113 -4.47 8.92 -11.19
C THR A 113 -3.48 9.94 -10.66
N ARG A 114 -4.03 10.99 -10.04
CA ARG A 114 -3.23 12.09 -9.52
C ARG A 114 -2.93 11.93 -8.05
N THR A 115 -1.69 12.22 -7.67
CA THR A 115 -1.27 12.27 -6.27
C THR A 115 -1.64 13.61 -5.64
N THR A 116 -2.42 13.58 -4.55
CA THR A 116 -2.91 14.79 -3.87
C THR A 116 -1.78 15.64 -3.28
N HIS A 117 -0.76 15.00 -2.71
CA HIS A 117 0.35 15.70 -2.07
C HIS A 117 1.22 16.51 -3.03
N ARG A 118 1.35 16.07 -4.29
CA ARG A 118 2.17 16.75 -5.29
C ARG A 118 1.38 17.70 -6.18
N ASP A 119 0.06 17.53 -6.25
CA ASP A 119 -0.82 18.39 -7.06
C ASP A 119 -0.74 19.86 -6.61
N ARG A 120 -0.67 20.12 -5.31
CA ARG A 120 -0.50 21.48 -4.75
C ARG A 120 0.76 22.20 -5.24
N ALA A 121 1.79 21.45 -5.63
CA ALA A 121 3.04 21.99 -6.16
C ALA A 121 3.10 21.92 -7.70
N GLY A 122 2.00 21.55 -8.38
CA GLY A 122 1.94 21.40 -9.84
C GLY A 122 2.55 20.09 -10.36
N PHE A 123 2.92 19.15 -9.48
CA PHE A 123 3.59 17.89 -9.82
C PHE A 123 2.72 16.66 -9.55
N GLY A 124 1.40 16.81 -9.51
CA GLY A 124 0.44 15.75 -9.14
C GLY A 124 0.48 14.52 -10.05
N GLY A 125 0.91 14.71 -11.30
CA GLY A 125 0.89 13.69 -12.35
C GLY A 125 -0.28 13.87 -13.30
N ASN A 126 -0.42 12.93 -14.23
CA ASN A 126 -1.55 12.86 -15.16
C ASN A 126 -2.74 12.20 -14.47
N GLY A 127 -3.96 12.48 -14.95
CA GLY A 127 -5.18 11.85 -14.46
C GLY A 127 -5.98 12.68 -13.46
N LYS A 128 -7.03 12.04 -12.93
CA LYS A 128 -8.02 12.65 -12.03
C LYS A 128 -7.54 12.64 -10.57
N MET A 129 -7.94 13.66 -9.82
CA MET A 129 -7.83 13.68 -8.34
C MET A 129 -8.68 12.56 -7.73
N PRO A 130 -8.44 12.13 -6.48
CA PRO A 130 -9.30 11.15 -5.81
C PRO A 130 -10.78 11.54 -5.83
N TYR A 131 -11.65 10.56 -6.07
CA TYR A 131 -13.11 10.66 -6.01
C TYR A 131 -13.71 9.27 -5.71
N PRO A 132 -14.94 9.18 -5.18
CA PRO A 132 -15.61 7.89 -4.97
C PRO A 132 -15.83 7.14 -6.30
N GLY A 133 -15.38 5.89 -6.38
CA GLY A 133 -15.36 5.04 -7.57
C GLY A 133 -14.04 5.06 -8.34
N ILE A 134 -13.03 5.83 -7.91
CA ILE A 134 -11.78 5.96 -8.67
C ILE A 134 -11.04 4.63 -8.82
N THR A 135 -11.08 3.73 -7.84
CA THR A 135 -10.42 2.42 -7.92
C THR A 135 -11.08 1.57 -8.99
N THR A 136 -12.41 1.48 -9.00
CA THR A 136 -13.18 0.76 -10.03
C THR A 136 -12.94 1.34 -11.43
N ASP A 137 -12.91 2.67 -11.54
CA ASP A 137 -12.73 3.36 -12.83
C ASP A 137 -11.32 3.22 -13.42
N THR A 138 -10.32 2.92 -12.60
CA THR A 138 -8.91 3.01 -12.98
C THR A 138 -8.10 1.76 -12.74
N CYS A 139 -8.69 0.72 -12.15
CA CYS A 139 -8.03 -0.55 -11.86
C CYS A 139 -8.85 -1.74 -12.36
N ASN A 140 -8.14 -2.76 -12.84
CA ASN A 140 -8.68 -4.09 -13.02
C ASN A 140 -8.64 -4.81 -11.67
N ILE A 141 -9.77 -5.38 -11.26
CA ILE A 141 -9.90 -6.18 -10.04
C ILE A 141 -9.98 -7.65 -10.43
N SER A 142 -9.15 -8.50 -9.82
CA SER A 142 -9.21 -9.94 -10.03
C SER A 142 -10.53 -10.50 -9.55
N THR A 143 -11.12 -11.42 -10.33
CA THR A 143 -12.32 -12.18 -9.92
C THR A 143 -12.04 -13.09 -8.72
N ASP A 144 -10.76 -13.41 -8.47
CA ASP A 144 -10.34 -14.27 -7.36
C ASP A 144 -10.43 -13.57 -5.98
N VAL A 145 -10.80 -12.28 -5.95
CA VAL A 145 -11.18 -11.56 -4.73
C VAL A 145 -12.41 -12.18 -4.08
N ALA A 146 -13.29 -12.78 -4.87
CA ALA A 146 -14.55 -13.33 -4.38
C ALA A 146 -14.34 -14.37 -3.27
N SER A 147 -15.12 -14.24 -2.20
CA SER A 147 -15.12 -15.14 -1.04
C SER A 147 -13.81 -15.18 -0.25
N LYS A 148 -12.98 -14.12 -0.32
CA LYS A 148 -11.73 -14.01 0.43
C LYS A 148 -11.83 -13.01 1.58
N ASP A 149 -11.13 -13.29 2.67
CA ASP A 149 -10.83 -12.33 3.72
C ASP A 149 -9.54 -11.58 3.37
N ILE A 150 -9.67 -10.31 3.02
CA ILE A 150 -8.59 -9.52 2.44
C ILE A 150 -7.89 -8.69 3.52
N LEU A 151 -6.55 -8.74 3.53
CA LEU A 151 -5.74 -7.70 4.12
C LEU A 151 -5.27 -6.74 3.02
N LEU A 152 -5.83 -5.54 2.97
CA LEU A 152 -5.44 -4.49 2.03
C LEU A 152 -4.30 -3.67 2.65
N ILE A 153 -3.16 -3.64 1.97
CA ILE A 153 -1.98 -2.90 2.40
C ILE A 153 -1.77 -1.65 1.56
N ASP A 154 -1.58 -0.51 2.22
CA ASP A 154 -1.13 0.74 1.60
C ASP A 154 0.10 1.31 2.32
N ASP A 155 0.81 2.23 1.67
CA ASP A 155 1.96 2.86 2.27
C ASP A 155 1.57 3.84 3.39
N LEU A 156 0.47 4.57 3.23
CA LEU A 156 0.11 5.67 4.11
C LEU A 156 -1.41 5.87 4.20
N TYR A 157 -1.95 5.78 5.41
CA TYR A 157 -3.29 6.29 5.66
C TYR A 157 -3.27 7.81 5.88
N THR A 158 -4.02 8.54 5.07
CA THR A 158 -4.27 9.98 5.26
C THR A 158 -5.76 10.24 5.38
N LYS A 159 -6.17 10.84 6.50
CA LYS A 159 -7.59 11.18 6.75
C LYS A 159 -8.11 12.11 5.65
N SER A 160 -9.35 11.86 5.19
CA SER A 160 -10.08 12.70 4.22
C SER A 160 -9.57 12.65 2.77
N ILE A 161 -8.69 11.71 2.43
CA ILE A 161 -8.28 11.46 1.03
C ILE A 161 -9.09 10.32 0.41
N ASP A 162 -9.64 9.43 1.25
CA ASP A 162 -10.62 8.38 0.94
C ASP A 162 -10.20 7.37 -0.13
N ILE A 163 -8.91 7.29 -0.47
CA ILE A 163 -8.39 6.28 -1.42
C ILE A 163 -8.41 4.86 -0.82
N ASN A 164 -8.10 4.72 0.46
CA ASN A 164 -8.11 3.43 1.12
C ASN A 164 -9.56 2.92 1.27
N GLU A 165 -10.46 3.81 1.68
CA GLU A 165 -11.90 3.56 1.78
C GLU A 165 -12.49 3.16 0.43
N ASP A 166 -12.12 3.86 -0.64
CA ASP A 166 -12.54 3.54 -2.01
C ASP A 166 -12.05 2.17 -2.48
N ALA A 167 -10.79 1.83 -2.20
CA ALA A 167 -10.24 0.52 -2.53
C ALA A 167 -10.89 -0.62 -1.72
N ILE A 168 -11.20 -0.38 -0.44
CA ILE A 168 -11.94 -1.31 0.41
C ILE A 168 -13.34 -1.56 -0.18
N GLN A 169 -14.07 -0.50 -0.51
CA GLN A 169 -15.41 -0.63 -1.08
C GLN A 169 -15.36 -1.37 -2.42
N CYS A 170 -14.39 -1.06 -3.28
CA CYS A 170 -14.19 -1.75 -4.54
C CYS A 170 -13.98 -3.26 -4.35
N LEU A 171 -13.21 -3.68 -3.35
CA LEU A 171 -13.00 -5.11 -3.06
C LEU A 171 -14.29 -5.79 -2.54
N LEU A 172 -15.03 -5.12 -1.67
CA LEU A 172 -16.32 -5.61 -1.16
C LEU A 172 -17.35 -5.76 -2.27
N ASP A 173 -17.43 -4.78 -3.18
CA ASP A 173 -18.32 -4.81 -4.34
C ASP A 173 -17.97 -5.93 -5.33
N ASN A 174 -16.71 -6.39 -5.32
CA ASN A 174 -16.23 -7.53 -6.09
C ASN A 174 -16.29 -8.86 -5.31
N GLY A 175 -17.00 -8.89 -4.17
CA GLY A 175 -17.37 -10.12 -3.47
C GLY A 175 -16.38 -10.59 -2.41
N ALA A 176 -15.45 -9.75 -1.94
CA ALA A 176 -14.66 -10.07 -0.75
C ALA A 176 -15.58 -10.34 0.46
N ASN A 177 -15.25 -11.35 1.28
CA ASN A 177 -16.00 -11.65 2.52
C ASN A 177 -15.79 -10.55 3.57
N SER A 178 -14.54 -10.11 3.71
CA SER A 178 -14.14 -9.05 4.62
C SER A 178 -12.90 -8.35 4.09
N VAL A 179 -12.70 -7.10 4.49
CA VAL A 179 -11.51 -6.32 4.14
C VAL A 179 -11.00 -5.60 5.39
N TYR A 180 -9.75 -5.87 5.74
CA TYR A 180 -9.00 -5.23 6.80
C TYR A 180 -7.94 -4.31 6.19
N LEU A 181 -7.82 -3.08 6.72
CA LEU A 181 -6.80 -2.15 6.25
C LEU A 181 -5.54 -2.27 7.11
N TYR A 182 -4.38 -2.28 6.47
CA TYR A 182 -3.10 -2.08 7.13
C TYR A 182 -2.25 -1.06 6.38
N THR A 183 -1.72 -0.07 7.09
CA THR A 183 -0.83 0.94 6.51
C THR A 183 0.50 1.05 7.25
N ILE A 184 1.60 1.25 6.54
CA ILE A 184 2.90 1.41 7.21
C ILE A 184 2.91 2.68 8.05
N GLY A 185 2.47 3.79 7.47
CA GLY A 185 2.30 5.05 8.18
C GLY A 185 0.83 5.45 8.32
N ARG A 186 0.51 6.15 9.41
CA ARG A 186 -0.75 6.88 9.57
C ARG A 186 -0.46 8.34 9.83
N THR A 187 -0.93 9.26 8.99
CA THR A 187 -0.68 10.70 9.19
C THR A 187 -1.29 11.17 10.51
N ILE A 188 -0.53 11.97 11.27
CA ILE A 188 -1.00 12.70 12.45
C ILE A 188 -1.15 14.19 12.20
#